data_AF-A0A914F9Q0-F1
#
_entry.id   AF-A0A914F9Q0-F1
#
_cell.length_a   1.000
_cell.length_b   1.000
_cell.length_c   1.000
_cell.angle_alpha   90.00
_cell.angle_beta   90.00
_cell.angle_gamma   90.00
#
_symmetry.space_group_name_H-M   'P 1'
#
loop_
_entity.id
_entity.type
_entity.pdbx_description
1 polymer ?
#
loop_
_entity_poly.entity_id
_entity_poly.type
_entity_poly.pdbx_seq_one_letter_code
_entity_poly.pdbx_strand_id
1 'polypeptide(L)'
;MNLFQHSKVAKIGKLRGMAHGTKSLVFITAFVGAFVAGLDAGLVYNSWPKFANNWIPSDILSHSPTWKNFFDNPATVQFMHRNLAYLTLLSVTTTWIVGRRMNLSPRAKIALHGLMIMGYTQALLGITTLIHFVPVWLASLHQNG
;
A
#
# COMPACT_ATOMS: atom_id res chain seq x y z
N MET A 1 1.18 -17.22 39.07
CA MET A 1 1.31 -16.67 37.70
C MET A 1 0.20 -15.65 37.50
N ASN A 2 0.52 -14.37 37.24
CA ASN A 2 -0.41 -13.24 37.44
C ASN A 2 -1.22 -12.92 36.16
N LEU A 3 -2.55 -12.74 36.27
CA LEU A 3 -3.46 -12.48 35.13
C LEU A 3 -3.03 -11.27 34.27
N PHE A 4 -2.39 -10.28 34.88
CA PHE A 4 -1.84 -9.10 34.20
C PHE A 4 -0.68 -9.41 33.23
N GLN A 5 0.07 -10.49 33.45
CA GLN A 5 1.18 -10.87 32.59
C GLN A 5 0.69 -11.57 31.31
N HIS A 6 -0.36 -12.38 31.41
CA HIS A 6 -1.00 -13.03 30.26
C HIS A 6 -1.61 -12.02 29.27
N SER A 7 -2.29 -10.98 29.78
CA SER A 7 -2.90 -9.97 28.89
C SER A 7 -1.87 -9.11 28.13
N LYS A 8 -0.69 -8.86 28.72
CA LYS A 8 0.41 -8.14 28.04
C LYS A 8 1.02 -8.98 26.91
N VAL A 9 1.28 -10.27 27.14
CA VAL A 9 1.83 -11.19 26.14
C VAL A 9 0.88 -11.34 24.96
N ALA A 10 -0.43 -11.49 25.21
CA ALA A 10 -1.44 -11.57 24.16
C ALA A 10 -1.51 -10.29 23.30
N LYS A 11 -1.43 -9.10 23.92
CA LYS A 11 -1.41 -7.81 23.20
C LYS A 11 -0.16 -7.64 22.32
N ILE A 12 1.01 -8.03 22.83
CA ILE A 12 2.26 -8.01 22.05
C ILE A 12 2.20 -9.02 20.89
N GLY A 13 1.66 -10.23 21.13
CA GLY A 13 1.43 -11.22 20.08
C GLY A 13 0.54 -10.70 18.96
N LYS A 14 -0.58 -10.04 19.31
CA LYS A 14 -1.47 -9.40 18.34
C LYS A 14 -0.76 -8.32 17.52
N LEU A 15 0.00 -7.42 18.16
CA LEU A 15 0.75 -6.38 17.45
C LEU A 15 1.79 -7.00 16.49
N ARG A 16 2.46 -8.07 16.89
CA ARG A 16 3.40 -8.80 16.02
C ARG A 16 2.70 -9.36 14.78
N GLY A 17 1.55 -10.01 14.97
CA GLY A 17 0.74 -10.51 13.85
C GLY A 17 0.32 -9.39 12.90
N MET A 18 -0.16 -8.26 13.45
CA MET A 18 -0.49 -7.07 12.66
C MET A 18 0.72 -6.53 11.89
N ALA A 19 1.88 -6.42 12.53
CA ALA A 19 3.11 -5.93 11.89
C ALA A 19 3.56 -6.84 10.74
N HIS A 20 3.48 -8.16 10.89
CA HIS A 20 3.76 -9.11 9.81
C HIS A 20 2.74 -8.97 8.68
N GLY A 21 1.44 -8.85 8.99
CA GLY A 21 0.39 -8.62 8.00
C GLY A 21 0.60 -7.31 7.22
N THR A 22 0.90 -6.21 7.91
CA THR A 22 1.22 -4.92 7.29
C THR A 22 2.45 -5.04 6.40
N LYS A 23 3.52 -5.69 6.86
CA LYS A 23 4.72 -5.93 6.04
C LYS A 23 4.40 -6.69 4.75
N SER A 24 3.60 -7.75 4.84
CA SER A 24 3.19 -8.52 3.65
C SER A 24 2.37 -7.67 2.68
N LEU A 25 1.45 -6.84 3.18
CA LEU A 25 0.66 -5.93 2.33
C LEU A 25 1.53 -4.87 1.65
N VAL A 26 2.50 -4.28 2.35
CA VAL A 26 3.49 -3.36 1.75
C VAL A 26 4.24 -4.06 0.63
N PHE A 27 4.73 -5.27 0.86
CA PHE A 27 5.45 -6.05 -0.16
C PHE A 27 4.57 -6.33 -1.38
N ILE A 28 3.33 -6.79 -1.18
CA ILE A 28 2.39 -7.07 -2.28
C ILE A 28 2.07 -5.78 -3.05
N THR A 29 1.87 -4.66 -2.36
CA THR A 29 1.59 -3.36 -2.99
C THR A 29 2.75 -2.90 -3.87
N ALA A 30 3.98 -3.00 -3.36
CA ALA A 30 5.20 -2.66 -4.10
C ALA A 30 5.42 -3.60 -5.29
N PHE A 31 5.17 -4.90 -5.10
CA PHE A 31 5.25 -5.90 -6.17
C PHE A 31 4.28 -5.57 -7.31
N VAL A 32 3.00 -5.31 -7.02
CA VAL A 32 2.03 -4.90 -8.05
C VAL A 32 2.39 -3.53 -8.63
N GLY A 33 2.98 -2.63 -7.85
CA GLY A 33 3.54 -1.36 -8.34
C GLY A 33 4.64 -1.54 -9.39
N ALA A 34 5.46 -2.59 -9.28
CA ALA A 34 6.44 -2.93 -10.31
C ALA A 34 5.77 -3.30 -11.65
N PHE A 35 4.61 -3.96 -11.64
CA PHE A 35 3.83 -4.19 -12.87
C PHE A 35 3.26 -2.88 -13.42
N VAL A 36 2.83 -1.95 -12.55
CA VAL A 36 2.37 -0.63 -13.01
C VAL A 36 3.46 0.09 -13.78
N ALA A 37 4.70 0.05 -13.29
CA ALA A 37 5.85 0.62 -13.97
C ALA A 37 6.21 -0.15 -15.25
N GLY A 38 6.22 -1.49 -15.22
CA GLY A 38 6.61 -2.32 -16.36
C GLY A 38 5.64 -2.29 -17.55
N LEU A 39 4.36 -1.98 -17.30
CA LEU A 39 3.33 -1.89 -18.34
C LEU A 39 3.02 -0.45 -18.76
N ASP A 40 3.76 0.54 -18.24
CA ASP A 40 3.42 1.97 -18.34
C ASP A 40 1.97 2.28 -17.88
N ALA A 41 1.43 1.44 -16.99
CA ALA A 41 0.04 1.52 -16.56
C ALA A 41 -0.28 2.80 -15.78
N GLY A 42 0.75 3.48 -15.26
CA GLY A 42 0.62 4.80 -14.66
C GLY A 42 0.05 5.87 -15.61
N LEU A 43 0.13 5.66 -16.93
CA LEU A 43 -0.32 6.60 -17.97
C LEU A 43 -1.75 6.36 -18.46
N VAL A 44 -2.45 5.34 -17.95
CA VAL A 44 -3.78 4.95 -18.47
C VAL A 44 -4.88 5.88 -17.94
N TYR A 45 -5.01 5.99 -16.62
CA TYR A 45 -6.00 6.86 -15.98
C TYR A 45 -5.37 7.88 -15.03
N ASN A 46 -5.01 9.06 -15.49
CA ASN A 46 -4.29 10.07 -14.67
C ASN A 46 -5.18 10.93 -13.75
N SER A 47 -6.37 10.46 -13.40
CA SER A 47 -7.23 11.07 -12.39
C SER A 47 -7.18 10.29 -11.07
N TRP A 48 -7.47 10.97 -9.97
CA TRP A 48 -7.63 10.38 -8.64
C TRP A 48 -8.77 11.12 -7.90
N PRO A 49 -9.63 10.44 -7.12
CA PRO A 49 -9.61 9.01 -6.78
C PRO A 49 -10.25 8.09 -7.84
N LYS A 50 -10.97 8.67 -8.81
CA LYS A 50 -11.65 7.95 -9.90
C LYS A 50 -10.70 7.60 -11.04
N PHE A 51 -11.14 6.69 -11.91
CA PHE A 51 -10.54 6.33 -13.19
C PHE A 51 -11.31 7.05 -14.30
N ALA A 52 -10.82 8.24 -14.67
CA ALA A 52 -11.58 9.27 -15.39
C ALA A 52 -12.92 9.55 -14.69
N ASN A 53 -14.04 9.31 -15.39
CA ASN A 53 -15.38 9.54 -14.87
C ASN A 53 -15.91 8.36 -14.02
N ASN A 54 -15.23 7.22 -14.02
CA ASN A 54 -15.70 5.97 -13.43
C ASN A 54 -14.96 5.61 -12.13
N TRP A 55 -15.59 4.86 -11.24
CA TRP A 55 -14.91 4.30 -10.05
C TRP A 55 -14.10 3.04 -10.35
N ILE A 56 -14.51 2.30 -11.38
CA ILE A 56 -13.85 1.10 -11.89
C ILE A 56 -13.58 1.35 -13.38
N PRO A 57 -12.36 1.08 -13.88
CA PRO A 57 -12.08 1.12 -15.31
C PRO A 57 -13.04 0.25 -16.12
N SER A 58 -13.54 0.77 -17.23
CA SER A 58 -14.48 0.04 -18.09
C SER A 58 -13.84 -1.12 -18.84
N ASP A 59 -12.51 -1.10 -18.96
CA ASP A 59 -11.67 -2.03 -19.71
C ASP A 59 -10.93 -3.04 -18.83
N ILE A 60 -11.29 -3.18 -17.54
CA ILE A 60 -10.59 -4.02 -16.54
C ILE A 60 -10.56 -5.53 -16.85
N LEU A 61 -11.39 -6.02 -17.78
CA LEU A 61 -11.42 -7.42 -18.23
C LEU A 61 -11.39 -7.54 -19.77
N SER A 62 -10.77 -6.58 -20.45
CA SER A 62 -10.75 -6.52 -21.92
C SER A 62 -9.90 -7.62 -22.58
N HIS A 63 -8.94 -8.23 -21.87
CA HIS A 63 -8.09 -9.30 -22.40
C HIS A 63 -8.70 -10.69 -22.23
N SER A 64 -8.43 -11.58 -23.20
CA SER A 64 -8.76 -13.00 -23.15
C SER A 64 -7.50 -13.87 -23.20
N PRO A 65 -7.40 -14.95 -22.41
CA PRO A 65 -8.31 -15.36 -21.32
C PRO A 65 -8.27 -14.40 -20.13
N THR A 66 -9.32 -14.40 -19.30
CA THR A 66 -9.55 -13.43 -18.22
C THR A 66 -8.37 -13.25 -17.26
N TRP A 67 -7.64 -14.33 -16.96
CA TRP A 67 -6.51 -14.29 -16.03
C TRP A 67 -5.37 -13.37 -16.49
N LYS A 68 -5.23 -13.14 -17.81
CA LYS A 68 -4.22 -12.21 -18.34
C LYS A 68 -4.46 -10.77 -17.91
N ASN A 69 -5.69 -10.37 -17.61
CA ASN A 69 -5.95 -8.99 -17.19
C ASN A 69 -5.22 -8.63 -15.90
N PHE A 70 -4.99 -9.58 -15.00
CA PHE A 70 -4.32 -9.31 -13.73
C PHE A 70 -2.81 -9.04 -13.88
N PHE A 71 -2.22 -9.31 -15.05
CA PHE A 71 -0.77 -9.20 -15.30
C PHE A 71 -0.42 -8.38 -16.53
N ASP A 72 -1.27 -8.37 -17.55
CA ASP A 72 -0.99 -7.77 -18.86
C ASP A 72 -1.93 -6.60 -19.19
N ASN A 73 -3.03 -6.40 -18.45
CA ASN A 73 -3.94 -5.29 -18.69
C ASN A 73 -3.54 -4.09 -17.81
N PRO A 74 -3.06 -2.98 -18.42
CA PRO A 74 -2.61 -1.82 -17.67
C PRO A 74 -3.69 -1.22 -16.77
N ALA A 75 -4.94 -1.13 -17.23
CA ALA A 75 -6.04 -0.59 -16.42
C ALA A 75 -6.30 -1.43 -15.16
N THR A 76 -6.24 -2.75 -15.29
CA THR A 76 -6.45 -3.69 -14.19
C THR A 76 -5.32 -3.66 -13.19
N VAL A 77 -4.07 -3.69 -13.66
CA VAL A 77 -2.90 -3.61 -12.80
C VAL A 77 -2.87 -2.28 -12.05
N GLN A 78 -3.19 -1.17 -12.73
CA GLN A 78 -3.32 0.14 -12.11
C GLN A 78 -4.42 0.16 -11.04
N PHE A 79 -5.58 -0.42 -11.34
CA PHE A 79 -6.70 -0.54 -10.39
C PHE A 79 -6.31 -1.36 -9.15
N MET A 80 -5.69 -2.52 -9.34
CA MET A 80 -5.22 -3.38 -8.26
C MET A 80 -4.22 -2.66 -7.36
N HIS A 81 -3.22 -2.00 -7.95
CA HIS A 81 -2.20 -1.28 -7.18
C HIS A 81 -2.80 -0.19 -6.29
N ARG A 82 -3.73 0.64 -6.83
CA ARG A 82 -4.37 1.71 -6.03
C ARG A 82 -5.19 1.16 -4.86
N ASN A 83 -5.96 0.10 -5.09
CA ASN A 83 -6.77 -0.50 -4.03
C ASN A 83 -5.90 -1.19 -2.97
N LEU A 84 -4.80 -1.84 -3.39
CA LEU A 84 -3.80 -2.38 -2.46
C LEU A 84 -3.11 -1.27 -1.65
N ALA A 85 -2.83 -0.11 -2.25
CA ALA A 85 -2.27 1.03 -1.54
C ALA A 85 -3.23 1.56 -0.46
N TYR A 86 -4.53 1.66 -0.74
CA TYR A 86 -5.53 2.02 0.28
C TYR A 86 -5.61 1.00 1.42
N LEU A 87 -5.65 -0.29 1.09
CA LEU A 87 -5.66 -1.36 2.09
C LEU A 87 -4.38 -1.36 2.95
N THR A 88 -3.23 -1.11 2.32
CA THR A 88 -1.94 -1.00 3.00
C THR A 88 -1.90 0.20 3.93
N LEU A 89 -2.35 1.37 3.50
CA LEU A 89 -2.44 2.55 4.36
C LEU A 89 -3.38 2.32 5.56
N LEU A 90 -4.51 1.65 5.34
CA LEU A 90 -5.42 1.27 6.42
C LEU A 90 -4.72 0.33 7.42
N SER A 91 -3.97 -0.66 6.92
CA SER A 91 -3.20 -1.60 7.75
C SER A 91 -2.11 -0.89 8.54
N VAL A 92 -1.31 -0.03 7.89
CA VAL A 92 -0.27 0.79 8.52
C VAL A 92 -0.86 1.67 9.61
N THR A 93 -1.95 2.37 9.33
CA THR A 93 -2.64 3.25 10.28
C THR A 93 -3.18 2.48 11.47
N THR A 94 -3.80 1.33 11.24
CA THR A 94 -4.35 0.48 12.31
C THR A 94 -3.24 -0.08 13.19
N THR A 95 -2.16 -0.59 12.60
CA THR A 95 -0.96 -1.06 13.32
C THR A 95 -0.34 0.06 14.13
N TRP A 96 -0.25 1.27 13.58
CA TRP A 96 0.24 2.45 14.27
C TRP A 96 -0.64 2.87 15.46
N ILE A 97 -1.96 2.96 15.28
CA ILE A 97 -2.92 3.32 16.34
C ILE A 97 -2.82 2.34 17.53
N VAL A 98 -2.73 1.05 17.24
CA VAL A 98 -2.59 0.01 18.28
C VAL A 98 -1.22 0.11 18.95
N GLY A 99 -0.14 0.12 18.17
CA GLY A 99 1.22 0.07 18.70
C GLY A 99 1.64 1.31 19.47
N ARG A 100 1.17 2.52 19.08
CA ARG A 100 1.57 3.78 19.74
C ARG A 100 1.09 3.89 21.18
N ARG A 101 0.04 3.15 21.55
CA ARG A 101 -0.52 3.09 22.90
C ARG A 101 0.16 2.05 23.79
N MET A 102 1.09 1.26 23.24
CA MET A 102 1.78 0.18 23.95
C MET A 102 3.14 0.63 24.51
N ASN A 103 3.57 0.00 25.60
CA ASN A 103 4.90 0.21 26.16
C ASN A 103 5.94 -0.58 25.35
N LEU A 104 6.30 -0.05 24.17
CA LEU A 104 7.31 -0.61 23.27
C LEU A 104 8.69 0.01 23.52
N SER A 105 9.75 -0.69 23.11
CA SER A 105 11.10 -0.14 23.14
C SER A 105 11.21 1.13 22.26
N PRO A 106 12.14 2.06 22.56
CA PRO A 106 12.30 3.28 21.77
C PRO A 106 12.49 3.00 20.27
N ARG A 107 13.30 1.99 19.93
CA ARG A 107 13.54 1.56 18.54
C ARG A 107 12.25 1.11 17.85
N ALA A 108 11.40 0.34 18.54
CA ALA A 108 10.13 -0.12 17.98
C ALA A 108 9.14 1.04 17.77
N LYS A 109 9.14 2.05 18.67
CA LYS A 109 8.33 3.26 18.47
C LYS A 109 8.82 4.07 17.27
N ILE A 110 10.14 4.26 17.12
CA ILE A 110 10.72 4.94 15.96
C ILE A 110 10.32 4.23 14.67
N ALA A 111 10.46 2.90 14.60
CA ALA A 111 10.05 2.12 13.43
C ALA A 111 8.55 2.26 13.13
N LEU A 112 7.70 2.24 14.17
CA LEU A 112 6.26 2.38 14.02
C LEU A 112 5.86 3.77 13.48
N HIS A 113 6.46 4.84 14.02
CA HIS A 113 6.23 6.20 13.53
C HIS A 113 6.81 6.40 12.13
N GLY A 114 8.00 5.88 11.87
CA GLY A 114 8.63 5.92 10.55
C GLY A 114 7.80 5.23 9.48
N LEU A 115 7.27 4.03 9.77
CA LEU A 115 6.38 3.31 8.86
C LEU A 115 5.11 4.12 8.53
N MET A 116 4.50 4.76 9.53
CA MET A 116 3.33 5.62 9.32
C MET A 116 3.66 6.81 8.42
N ILE A 117 4.73 7.54 8.72
CA ILE A 117 5.15 8.72 7.94
C ILE A 117 5.50 8.32 6.51
N MET A 118 6.30 7.25 6.35
CA MET A 118 6.73 6.77 5.04
C MET A 118 5.55 6.25 4.21
N GLY A 119 4.61 5.51 4.81
CA GLY A 119 3.42 5.03 4.11
C GLY A 119 2.59 6.16 3.51
N TYR A 120 2.35 7.24 4.26
CA TYR A 120 1.63 8.41 3.75
C TYR A 120 2.46 9.23 2.75
N THR A 121 3.77 9.32 2.95
CA THR A 121 4.69 9.93 1.98
C THR A 121 4.61 9.19 0.65
N GLN A 122 4.61 7.85 0.68
CA GLN A 122 4.49 7.05 -0.54
C GLN A 122 3.14 7.18 -1.22
N ALA A 123 2.05 7.25 -0.46
CA ALA A 123 0.74 7.49 -1.06
C ALA A 123 0.67 8.87 -1.75
N LEU A 124 1.25 9.90 -1.12
CA LEU A 124 1.31 11.23 -1.73
C LEU A 124 2.19 11.24 -2.99
N LEU A 125 3.38 10.60 -2.93
CA LEU A 125 4.25 10.46 -4.09
C LEU A 125 3.59 9.67 -5.23
N GLY A 126 2.88 8.59 -4.92
CA GLY A 126 2.14 7.80 -5.92
C GLY A 126 1.00 8.59 -6.57
N ILE A 127 0.20 9.31 -5.78
CA ILE A 127 -0.88 10.17 -6.29
C ILE A 127 -0.31 11.31 -7.14
N THR A 128 0.76 11.97 -6.69
CA THR A 128 1.40 13.06 -7.45
C THR A 128 2.04 12.57 -8.74
N THR A 129 2.75 11.44 -8.70
CA THR A 129 3.26 10.75 -9.89
C THR A 129 2.14 10.49 -10.89
N LEU A 130 1.00 9.99 -10.41
CA LEU A 130 -0.15 9.67 -11.25
C LEU A 130 -0.75 10.92 -11.92
N ILE A 131 -1.10 11.96 -11.16
CA ILE A 131 -1.81 13.13 -11.71
C ILE A 131 -0.91 14.00 -12.61
N HIS A 132 0.41 13.87 -12.49
CA HIS A 132 1.39 14.56 -13.33
C HIS A 132 1.92 13.70 -14.50
N PHE A 133 1.22 12.62 -14.86
CA PHE A 133 1.58 11.76 -16.01
C PHE A 133 2.96 11.11 -15.89
N VAL A 134 3.25 10.57 -14.70
CA VAL A 134 4.43 9.76 -14.40
C VAL A 134 5.78 10.44 -14.74
N PRO A 135 6.08 11.64 -14.23
CA PRO A 135 7.41 12.22 -14.42
C PRO A 135 8.47 11.30 -13.80
N VAL A 136 9.53 10.97 -14.54
CA VAL A 136 10.53 9.97 -14.14
C VAL A 136 11.09 10.21 -12.74
N TRP A 137 11.34 11.48 -12.38
CA TRP A 137 11.87 11.81 -11.05
C TRP A 137 10.85 11.57 -9.92
N LEU A 138 9.56 11.86 -10.13
CA LEU A 138 8.50 11.54 -9.16
C LEU A 138 8.28 10.04 -9.04
N ALA A 139 8.20 9.34 -10.18
CA ALA A 139 8.11 7.89 -10.23
C ALA A 139 9.30 7.23 -9.52
N SER A 140 10.51 7.76 -9.72
CA SER A 140 11.71 7.26 -9.05
C SER A 140 11.67 7.51 -7.54
N LEU A 141 11.24 8.69 -7.08
CA LEU A 141 11.07 8.96 -5.66
C LEU A 141 10.02 8.01 -5.04
N HIS A 142 8.93 7.76 -5.75
CA HIS A 142 7.91 6.82 -5.33
C HIS A 142 8.45 5.38 -5.23
N GLN A 143 9.28 4.95 -6.19
CA GLN A 143 9.83 3.59 -6.23
C GLN A 143 10.86 3.31 -5.11
N ASN A 144 11.58 4.34 -4.63
CA ASN A 144 12.76 4.19 -3.78
C ASN A 144 12.51 4.09 -2.26
N GLY A 145 11.32 4.39 -1.77
CA GLY A 145 11.06 4.41 -0.32
C GLY A 145 10.13 3.31 0.15
#